data_AF-A0A955F5I5-F1
#
_entry.id   AF-A0A955F5I5-F1
#
_cell.length_a   1.000
_cell.length_b   1.000
_cell.length_c   1.000
_cell.angle_alpha   90.00
_cell.angle_beta   90.00
_cell.angle_gamma   90.00
#
_symmetry.space_group_name_H-M   'P 1'
#
loop_
_entity.id
_entity.type
_entity.pdbx_description
1 polymer ?
#
loop_
_entity_poly.entity_id
_entity_poly.type
_entity_poly.pdbx_seq_one_letter_code
_entity_poly.pdbx_strand_id
1 'polypeptide(L)'
;MQEPTTFSRTHDWLILGLFALVIGLPGLTGLYSSAERLAVLDENREPAPWPSRPHDLATFETWPTRFEDWLDDSFRGRRFLIRTHNRFYLEWLEAPPSHACLLGRDGWIFTRDNRAVEKQLGRIDAARFAVNEIKATLMNRRAWLAERGIGYFVVVGPDKHGIYPEKLPRGVEPAVGRRPMDLLMAALSGETGPPVVIDLRERLRTVAKSSEVYFPLGTHWNDLGAWHAARAMLELVKTTDDGVAVPELEDYDIRWVRGEGDSWGRQFHLRADMTQPLPVVAPRDGFRHREVSHLVVGTKDLVTTRPEAIGPRVLLFHDSFGELPRRFMADYLPTLISVWNLHFDDRLIESLRPDVVIQLVVERNLDAGVFRGGGRLTKSGPAGSLDENSRRALVGRWTNPVLGHFDLSVTEDGSLSVTSDLGRWTLERQSTGVWQGGPGAPEGVRFVHERARGDNPAMMRVSEARAPLPTVWVRPPETKDPVLGPRTGRYDRGGELFYLQETESGLASFSADGQFLGLLSPIGDSTLVYDVRGRFETRVVFDGDDLFLEVGGGRIRAKRLR
;
A
#
# COMPACT_ATOMS: atom_id res chain seq x y z
N MET A 1 -68.91 8.92 21.23
CA MET A 1 -67.69 9.35 21.93
C MET A 1 -67.02 8.09 22.43
N GLN A 2 -65.87 7.72 21.86
CA GLN A 2 -65.05 6.62 22.40
C GLN A 2 -64.34 7.16 23.65
N GLU A 3 -64.49 6.47 24.79
CA GLU A 3 -63.74 6.79 25.99
C GLU A 3 -62.24 6.64 25.73
N PRO A 4 -61.39 7.57 26.22
CA PRO A 4 -59.95 7.42 26.11
C PRO A 4 -59.52 6.22 26.98
N THR A 5 -58.92 5.22 26.34
CA THR A 5 -58.26 4.10 27.02
C THR A 5 -57.15 4.64 27.90
N THR A 6 -57.44 4.83 29.19
CA THR A 6 -56.46 5.22 30.19
C THR A 6 -55.58 4.00 30.46
N PHE A 7 -54.37 3.98 29.91
CA PHE A 7 -53.35 3.04 30.33
C PHE A 7 -53.16 3.19 31.86
N SER A 8 -53.28 2.09 32.60
CA SER A 8 -53.20 2.14 34.07
C SER A 8 -51.81 2.59 34.50
N ARG A 9 -51.71 3.39 35.58
CA ARG A 9 -50.42 3.86 36.14
C ARG A 9 -49.39 2.74 36.34
N THR A 10 -49.85 1.51 36.58
CA THR A 10 -49.01 0.32 36.72
C THR A 10 -48.28 -0.03 35.43
N HIS A 11 -48.91 0.16 34.28
CA HIS A 11 -48.30 -0.06 32.96
C HIS A 11 -47.16 0.92 32.71
N ASP A 12 -47.35 2.20 33.04
CA ASP A 12 -46.32 3.22 32.89
C ASP A 12 -45.11 2.94 33.79
N TRP A 13 -45.33 2.53 35.05
CA TRP A 13 -44.25 2.14 35.95
C TRP A 13 -43.50 0.89 35.48
N LEU A 14 -44.19 -0.06 34.86
CA LEU A 14 -43.55 -1.24 34.27
C LEU A 14 -42.70 -0.87 33.05
N ILE A 15 -43.18 0.03 32.18
CA ILE A 15 -42.41 0.54 31.04
C ILE A 15 -41.20 1.33 31.53
N LEU A 16 -41.37 2.24 32.49
CA LEU A 16 -40.28 3.01 33.07
C LEU A 16 -39.25 2.11 33.77
N GLY A 17 -39.71 1.10 34.50
CA GLY A 17 -38.86 0.11 35.14
C GLY A 17 -38.08 -0.73 34.12
N LEU A 18 -38.73 -1.18 33.04
CA LEU A 18 -38.08 -1.89 31.95
C LEU A 18 -37.07 -1.00 31.21
N PHE A 19 -37.42 0.24 30.93
CA PHE A 19 -36.55 1.22 30.29
C PHE A 19 -35.30 1.52 31.14
N ALA A 20 -35.50 1.79 32.43
CA ALA A 20 -34.41 2.00 33.38
C ALA A 20 -33.54 0.74 33.54
N LEU A 21 -34.15 -0.44 33.53
CA LEU A 21 -33.42 -1.71 33.56
C LEU A 21 -32.61 -1.90 32.29
N VAL A 22 -33.15 -1.62 31.10
CA VAL A 22 -32.46 -1.78 29.81
C VAL A 22 -31.28 -0.82 29.68
N ILE A 23 -31.45 0.44 30.11
CA ILE A 23 -30.36 1.44 30.11
C ILE A 23 -29.35 1.17 31.22
N GLY A 24 -29.81 0.68 32.37
CA GLY A 24 -28.98 0.37 33.53
C GLY A 24 -28.24 -0.97 33.44
N LEU A 25 -28.72 -1.92 32.62
CA LEU A 25 -28.18 -3.27 32.48
C LEU A 25 -26.67 -3.28 32.18
N PRO A 26 -26.16 -2.44 31.26
CA PRO A 26 -24.73 -2.41 30.98
C PRO A 26 -23.91 -1.84 32.14
N GLY A 27 -24.45 -0.89 32.89
CA GLY A 27 -23.84 -0.38 34.12
C GLY A 27 -23.77 -1.42 35.24
N LEU A 28 -24.79 -2.28 35.34
CA LEU A 28 -24.89 -3.34 36.37
C LEU A 28 -23.96 -4.53 36.13
N THR A 29 -23.58 -4.80 34.88
CA THR A 29 -22.66 -5.91 34.54
C THR A 29 -21.17 -5.54 34.64
N GLY A 30 -20.87 -4.30 35.04
CA GLY A 30 -19.53 -3.73 35.09
C GLY A 30 -19.10 -3.20 33.73
N LEU A 31 -18.89 -1.88 33.66
CA LEU A 31 -18.57 -1.12 32.44
C LEU A 31 -17.26 -1.55 31.75
N TYR A 32 -16.41 -2.31 32.43
CA TYR A 32 -15.09 -2.68 31.94
C TYR A 32 -14.99 -4.17 31.60
N SER A 33 -14.55 -4.44 30.38
CA SER A 33 -14.10 -5.76 29.92
C SER A 33 -12.79 -5.63 29.15
N SER A 34 -11.70 -6.18 29.71
CA SER A 34 -10.42 -6.26 29.00
C SER A 34 -10.52 -7.06 27.70
N ALA A 35 -11.41 -8.05 27.65
CA ALA A 35 -11.66 -8.84 26.45
C ALA A 35 -12.35 -8.03 25.34
N GLU A 36 -13.29 -7.12 25.69
CA GLU A 36 -13.91 -6.22 24.69
C GLU A 36 -12.90 -5.19 24.22
N ARG A 37 -12.08 -4.65 25.13
CA ARG A 37 -11.01 -3.71 24.80
C ARG A 37 -9.96 -4.31 23.86
N LEU A 38 -9.58 -5.57 24.07
CA LEU A 38 -8.69 -6.28 23.16
C LEU A 38 -9.36 -6.64 21.83
N ALA A 39 -10.69 -6.81 21.80
CA ALA A 39 -11.42 -7.06 20.56
C ALA A 39 -11.43 -5.84 19.61
N VAL A 40 -11.13 -4.62 20.08
CA VAL A 40 -10.94 -3.45 19.21
C VAL A 40 -9.74 -3.63 18.26
N LEU A 41 -8.76 -4.48 18.62
CA LEU A 41 -7.68 -4.83 17.70
C LEU A 41 -8.21 -5.59 16.46
N ASP A 42 -9.35 -6.28 16.58
CA ASP A 42 -9.99 -6.86 15.40
C ASP A 42 -10.49 -5.78 14.44
N GLU A 43 -10.74 -4.54 14.89
CA GLU A 43 -11.12 -3.39 14.07
C GLU A 43 -9.93 -2.68 13.39
N ASN A 44 -8.70 -3.23 13.51
CA ASN A 44 -7.46 -2.59 13.05
C ASN A 44 -7.23 -1.19 13.67
N ARG A 45 -7.71 -0.98 14.90
CA ARG A 45 -7.49 0.25 15.67
C ARG A 45 -6.98 -0.11 17.05
N GLU A 46 -6.14 0.76 17.61
CA GLU A 46 -5.74 0.64 19.01
C GLU A 46 -6.88 1.07 19.94
N PRO A 47 -7.17 0.30 21.01
CA PRO A 47 -8.19 0.69 21.97
C PRO A 47 -7.80 1.97 22.68
N ALA A 48 -8.76 2.88 22.83
CA ALA A 48 -8.56 4.14 23.52
C ALA A 48 -7.97 3.91 24.93
N PRO A 49 -6.96 4.71 25.32
CA PRO A 49 -6.41 4.65 26.67
C PRO A 49 -7.39 5.26 27.67
N TRP A 50 -7.28 4.84 28.93
CA TRP A 50 -8.02 5.50 30.02
C TRP A 50 -7.65 6.99 30.07
N PRO A 51 -8.64 7.91 30.10
CA PRO A 51 -8.34 9.33 30.12
C PRO A 51 -7.67 9.72 31.44
N SER A 52 -6.49 10.32 31.35
CA SER A 52 -5.81 10.90 32.51
C SER A 52 -6.67 12.00 33.16
N ARG A 53 -6.48 12.22 34.46
CA ARG A 53 -7.21 13.28 35.17
C ARG A 53 -6.89 14.64 34.53
N PRO A 54 -7.91 15.48 34.25
CA PRO A 54 -7.68 16.83 33.76
C PRO A 54 -6.81 17.62 34.73
N HIS A 55 -5.88 18.41 34.20
CA HIS A 55 -4.98 19.26 35.00
C HIS A 55 -5.03 20.74 34.57
N ASP A 56 -5.73 21.06 33.48
CA ASP A 56 -5.97 22.40 32.98
C ASP A 56 -7.33 22.48 32.26
N LEU A 57 -7.72 23.68 31.81
CA LEU A 57 -9.00 23.90 31.12
C LEU A 57 -9.08 23.16 29.77
N ALA A 58 -7.98 23.07 29.03
CA ALA A 58 -7.95 22.41 27.73
C ALA A 58 -8.11 20.88 27.85
N THR A 59 -7.46 20.28 28.86
CA THR A 59 -7.60 18.86 29.18
C THR A 59 -8.95 18.55 29.82
N PHE A 60 -9.56 19.50 30.53
CA PHE A 60 -10.92 19.35 31.03
C PHE A 60 -11.96 19.36 29.90
N GLU A 61 -11.81 20.26 28.93
CA GLU A 61 -12.70 20.35 27.77
C GLU A 61 -12.65 19.08 26.90
N THR A 62 -11.47 18.48 26.74
CA THR A 62 -11.29 17.26 25.93
C THR A 62 -11.50 15.94 26.70
N TRP A 63 -11.68 16.00 28.02
CA TRP A 63 -11.82 14.80 28.86
C TRP A 63 -13.09 14.00 28.58
N PRO A 64 -14.29 14.60 28.43
CA PRO A 64 -15.52 13.86 28.15
C PRO A 64 -15.41 12.99 26.89
N THR A 65 -14.91 13.57 25.78
CA THR A 65 -14.69 12.83 24.53
C THR A 65 -13.72 11.66 24.71
N ARG A 66 -12.60 11.86 25.43
CA ARG A 66 -11.64 10.77 25.68
C ARG A 66 -12.22 9.68 26.60
N PHE A 67 -13.10 10.06 27.52
CA PHE A 67 -13.82 9.10 28.35
C PHE A 67 -14.84 8.31 27.54
N GLU A 68 -15.59 8.97 26.64
CA GLU A 68 -16.50 8.33 25.70
C GLU A 68 -15.74 7.34 24.80
N ASP A 69 -14.63 7.75 24.18
CA ASP A 69 -13.79 6.87 23.36
C ASP A 69 -13.33 5.62 24.13
N TRP A 70 -12.89 5.79 25.38
CA TRP A 70 -12.49 4.68 26.24
C TRP A 70 -13.65 3.78 26.63
N LEU A 71 -14.81 4.37 26.94
CA LEU A 71 -16.02 3.65 27.34
C LEU A 71 -16.54 2.83 26.17
N ASP A 72 -16.61 3.41 24.98
CA ASP A 72 -16.99 2.74 23.73
C ASP A 72 -16.10 1.53 23.46
N ASP A 73 -14.80 1.61 23.77
CA ASP A 73 -13.87 0.50 23.57
C ASP A 73 -13.89 -0.56 24.69
N SER A 74 -14.38 -0.21 25.88
CA SER A 74 -14.28 -1.06 27.07
C SER A 74 -15.63 -1.66 27.51
N PHE A 75 -16.72 -1.18 26.93
CA PHE A 75 -18.10 -1.51 27.29
C PHE A 75 -18.41 -3.01 27.16
N ARG A 76 -18.78 -3.63 28.28
CA ARG A 76 -19.15 -5.04 28.34
C ARG A 76 -20.43 -5.30 27.54
N GLY A 77 -20.36 -6.25 26.59
CA GLY A 77 -21.49 -6.63 25.74
C GLY A 77 -21.57 -5.86 24.42
N ARG A 78 -20.64 -4.93 24.16
CA ARG A 78 -20.54 -4.20 22.88
C ARG A 78 -20.53 -5.15 21.69
N ARG A 79 -19.63 -6.14 21.69
CA ARG A 79 -19.52 -7.10 20.59
C ARG A 79 -20.82 -7.86 20.34
N PHE A 80 -21.58 -8.20 21.38
CA PHE A 80 -22.88 -8.85 21.23
C PHE A 80 -23.90 -7.93 20.54
N LEU A 81 -23.96 -6.66 20.95
CA LEU A 81 -24.87 -5.67 20.36
C LEU A 81 -24.53 -5.37 18.90
N ILE A 82 -23.26 -5.12 18.59
CA ILE A 82 -22.79 -4.86 17.23
C ILE A 82 -23.05 -6.08 16.34
N ARG A 83 -22.70 -7.28 16.81
CA ARG A 83 -22.94 -8.51 16.06
C ARG A 83 -24.42 -8.74 15.79
N THR A 84 -25.27 -8.53 16.78
CA THR A 84 -26.73 -8.67 16.65
C THR A 84 -27.30 -7.65 15.67
N HIS A 85 -26.86 -6.39 15.76
CA HIS A 85 -27.24 -5.32 14.86
C HIS A 85 -26.82 -5.63 13.41
N ASN A 86 -25.56 -5.95 13.17
CA ASN A 86 -25.04 -6.22 11.83
C ASN A 86 -25.69 -7.48 11.22
N ARG A 87 -25.97 -8.50 12.04
CA ARG A 87 -26.69 -9.68 11.60
C ARG A 87 -28.13 -9.37 11.21
N PHE A 88 -28.82 -8.54 11.98
CA PHE A 88 -30.17 -8.07 11.62
C PHE A 88 -30.17 -7.33 10.27
N TYR A 89 -29.19 -6.45 10.02
CA TYR A 89 -29.07 -5.75 8.74
C TYR A 89 -28.84 -6.72 7.57
N LEU A 90 -27.94 -7.69 7.73
CA LEU A 90 -27.60 -8.65 6.66
C LEU A 90 -28.71 -9.66 6.39
N GLU A 91 -29.20 -10.33 7.44
CA GLU A 91 -30.12 -11.47 7.31
C GLU A 91 -31.58 -11.05 7.14
N TRP A 92 -31.97 -9.89 7.70
CA TRP A 92 -33.36 -9.46 7.78
C TRP A 92 -33.68 -8.28 6.87
N LEU A 93 -32.79 -7.29 6.79
CA LEU A 93 -32.98 -6.13 5.91
C LEU A 93 -32.32 -6.28 4.54
N GLU A 94 -31.55 -7.36 4.32
CA GLU A 94 -30.75 -7.57 3.11
C GLU A 94 -29.91 -6.32 2.76
N ALA A 95 -29.38 -5.65 3.79
CA ALA A 95 -28.69 -4.37 3.69
C ALA A 95 -27.24 -4.50 4.20
N PRO A 96 -26.25 -3.90 3.50
CA PRO A 96 -24.86 -3.94 3.94
C PRO A 96 -24.67 -3.13 5.22
N PRO A 97 -24.00 -3.66 6.26
CA PRO A 97 -23.63 -2.90 7.47
C PRO A 97 -22.60 -1.80 7.22
N SER A 98 -21.94 -1.80 6.05
CA SER A 98 -20.92 -0.81 5.69
C SER A 98 -21.21 -0.19 4.32
N HIS A 99 -21.02 1.12 4.20
CA HIS A 99 -21.08 1.83 2.92
C HIS A 99 -19.96 1.43 1.95
N ALA A 100 -18.91 0.78 2.45
CA ALA A 100 -17.80 0.27 1.66
C ALA A 100 -18.12 -1.05 0.93
N CYS A 101 -19.30 -1.64 1.14
CA CYS A 101 -19.69 -2.87 0.47
C CYS A 101 -21.04 -2.81 -0.25
N LEU A 102 -21.22 -3.73 -1.18
CA LEU A 102 -22.41 -3.94 -1.99
C LEU A 102 -22.82 -5.40 -1.86
N LEU A 103 -24.00 -5.66 -1.29
CA LEU A 103 -24.54 -7.02 -1.24
C LEU A 103 -25.01 -7.43 -2.63
N GLY A 104 -24.55 -8.60 -3.07
CA GLY A 104 -24.94 -9.27 -4.30
C GLY A 104 -25.89 -10.43 -4.06
N ARG A 105 -26.11 -11.19 -5.12
CA ARG A 105 -26.92 -12.41 -5.11
C ARG A 105 -26.16 -13.56 -4.45
N ASP A 106 -26.88 -14.54 -3.93
CA ASP A 106 -26.33 -15.78 -3.35
C ASP A 106 -25.31 -15.54 -2.21
N GLY A 107 -25.50 -14.45 -1.44
CA GLY A 107 -24.62 -14.09 -0.33
C GLY A 107 -23.27 -13.48 -0.74
N TRP A 108 -23.04 -13.20 -2.03
CA TRP A 108 -21.81 -12.56 -2.48
C TRP A 108 -21.73 -11.11 -2.01
N ILE A 109 -20.54 -10.67 -1.61
CA ILE A 109 -20.32 -9.28 -1.17
C ILE A 109 -19.25 -8.64 -2.03
N PHE A 110 -19.55 -7.48 -2.61
CA PHE A 110 -18.66 -6.72 -3.47
C PHE A 110 -18.16 -5.46 -2.75
N THR A 111 -16.97 -4.96 -3.11
CA THR A 111 -16.45 -3.71 -2.56
C THR A 111 -16.97 -2.49 -3.31
N ARG A 112 -17.24 -1.40 -2.60
CA ARG A 112 -17.46 -0.05 -3.16
C ARG A 112 -16.22 0.83 -3.04
N ASP A 113 -15.14 0.33 -2.44
CA ASP A 113 -13.91 1.05 -2.24
C ASP A 113 -13.33 1.55 -3.55
N ASN A 114 -12.69 2.71 -3.49
CA ASN A 114 -12.13 3.39 -4.65
C ASN A 114 -13.13 3.50 -5.81
N ARG A 115 -14.43 3.67 -5.51
CA ARG A 115 -15.49 3.81 -6.52
C ARG A 115 -15.57 2.63 -7.49
N ALA A 116 -15.29 1.41 -7.01
CA ALA A 116 -15.26 0.20 -7.83
C ALA A 116 -16.60 0.02 -8.58
N VAL A 117 -17.74 0.19 -7.92
CA VAL A 117 -19.06 0.06 -8.55
C VAL A 117 -19.27 1.10 -9.65
N GLU A 118 -18.95 2.37 -9.41
CA GLU A 118 -19.10 3.43 -10.40
C GLU A 118 -18.22 3.18 -11.63
N LYS A 119 -16.98 2.74 -11.43
CA LYS A 119 -16.05 2.39 -12.52
C LYS A 119 -16.57 1.21 -13.34
N GLN A 120 -17.11 0.19 -12.67
CA GLN A 120 -17.70 -0.96 -13.35
C GLN A 120 -18.93 -0.54 -14.16
N LEU A 121 -19.71 0.42 -13.70
CA LEU A 121 -20.81 1.05 -14.45
C LEU A 121 -20.34 2.02 -15.56
N GLY A 122 -19.03 2.16 -15.79
CA GLY A 122 -18.47 3.07 -16.79
C GLY A 122 -18.59 4.56 -16.44
N ARG A 123 -18.82 4.89 -15.16
CA ARG A 123 -18.89 6.26 -14.63
C ARG A 123 -17.50 6.71 -14.19
N ILE A 124 -16.63 6.88 -15.17
CA ILE A 124 -15.22 7.23 -14.97
C ILE A 124 -15.08 8.75 -14.78
N ASP A 125 -14.27 9.13 -13.79
CA ASP A 125 -13.87 10.51 -13.58
C ASP A 125 -12.66 10.82 -14.47
N ALA A 126 -12.88 11.56 -15.56
CA ALA A 126 -11.83 11.92 -16.52
C ALA A 126 -10.69 12.72 -15.87
N ALA A 127 -10.95 13.46 -14.79
CA ALA A 127 -9.91 14.18 -14.05
C ALA A 127 -9.03 13.23 -13.22
N ARG A 128 -9.49 12.01 -12.92
CA ARG A 128 -8.74 10.95 -12.21
C ARG A 128 -8.14 9.89 -13.13
N PHE A 129 -8.78 9.63 -14.28
CA PHE A 129 -8.35 8.60 -15.21
C PHE A 129 -7.96 9.19 -16.57
N ALA A 130 -6.77 9.78 -16.63
CA ALA A 130 -6.19 10.34 -17.85
C ALA A 130 -5.48 9.23 -18.64
N VAL A 131 -6.24 8.44 -19.38
CA VAL A 131 -5.73 7.19 -20.01
C VAL A 131 -4.51 7.40 -20.92
N ASN A 132 -4.43 8.53 -21.63
CA ASN A 132 -3.28 8.85 -22.48
C ASN A 132 -2.01 9.17 -21.66
N GLU A 133 -2.14 9.81 -20.49
CA GLU A 133 -1.01 10.06 -19.58
C GLU A 133 -0.52 8.76 -18.95
N ILE A 134 -1.45 7.88 -18.57
CA ILE A 134 -1.14 6.54 -18.07
C ILE A 134 -0.37 5.77 -19.13
N LYS A 135 -0.89 5.73 -20.37
CA LYS A 135 -0.21 5.11 -21.51
C LYS A 135 1.21 5.67 -21.70
N ALA A 136 1.37 6.99 -21.76
CA ALA A 136 2.68 7.61 -21.94
C ALA A 136 3.65 7.22 -20.81
N THR A 137 3.18 7.22 -19.56
CA THR A 137 3.98 6.80 -18.41
C THR A 137 4.42 5.34 -18.51
N LEU A 138 3.53 4.44 -18.92
CA LEU A 138 3.85 3.04 -19.12
C LEU A 138 4.90 2.84 -20.22
N MET A 139 4.78 3.56 -21.34
CA MET A 139 5.75 3.51 -22.43
C MET A 139 7.11 4.07 -22.01
N ASN A 140 7.14 5.18 -21.28
CA ASN A 140 8.38 5.77 -20.77
C ASN A 140 9.09 4.84 -19.79
N ARG A 141 8.37 4.21 -18.87
CA ARG A 141 8.92 3.20 -17.94
C ARG A 141 9.47 1.99 -18.69
N ARG A 142 8.72 1.50 -19.69
CA ARG A 142 9.17 0.39 -20.54
C ARG A 142 10.47 0.72 -21.27
N ALA A 143 10.57 1.90 -21.88
CA ALA A 143 11.77 2.34 -22.58
C ALA A 143 12.97 2.47 -21.62
N TRP A 144 12.76 3.12 -20.47
CA TRP A 144 13.80 3.31 -19.45
C TRP A 144 14.34 2.00 -18.87
N LEU A 145 13.47 1.00 -18.68
CA LEU A 145 13.86 -0.35 -18.25
C LEU A 145 14.55 -1.14 -19.38
N ALA A 146 14.06 -1.01 -20.62
CA ALA A 146 14.67 -1.67 -21.78
C ALA A 146 16.11 -1.18 -22.04
N GLU A 147 16.40 0.10 -21.86
CA GLU A 147 17.78 0.65 -21.91
C GLU A 147 18.74 -0.01 -20.91
N ARG A 148 18.20 -0.62 -19.84
CA ARG A 148 18.94 -1.30 -18.78
C ARG A 148 18.91 -2.83 -18.93
N GLY A 149 18.31 -3.35 -20.01
CA GLY A 149 18.10 -4.79 -20.19
C GLY A 149 17.07 -5.40 -19.24
N ILE A 150 16.19 -4.59 -18.65
CA ILE A 150 15.19 -5.04 -17.67
C ILE A 150 13.81 -5.16 -18.35
N GLY A 151 13.16 -6.32 -18.19
CA GLY A 151 11.78 -6.53 -18.65
C GLY A 151 10.78 -5.75 -17.79
N TYR A 152 9.74 -5.17 -18.41
CA TYR A 152 8.71 -4.41 -17.69
C TYR A 152 7.31 -4.87 -18.05
N PHE A 153 6.55 -5.27 -17.03
CA PHE A 153 5.16 -5.68 -17.17
C PHE A 153 4.27 -5.04 -16.10
N VAL A 154 3.04 -4.74 -16.48
CA VAL A 154 1.96 -4.34 -15.59
C VAL A 154 0.87 -5.38 -15.68
N VAL A 155 0.51 -5.96 -14.54
CA VAL A 155 -0.57 -6.93 -14.44
C VAL A 155 -1.74 -6.27 -13.74
N VAL A 156 -2.92 -6.31 -14.37
CA VAL A 156 -4.12 -5.75 -13.75
C VAL A 156 -4.96 -6.88 -13.18
N GLY A 157 -5.08 -6.91 -11.85
CA GLY A 157 -5.99 -7.82 -11.16
C GLY A 157 -7.43 -7.30 -11.33
N PRO A 158 -8.32 -8.00 -12.05
CA PRO A 158 -9.65 -7.49 -12.31
C PRO A 158 -10.48 -7.40 -11.03
N ASP A 159 -11.42 -6.48 -10.98
CA ASP A 159 -12.37 -6.47 -9.87
C ASP A 159 -13.35 -7.64 -9.99
N LYS A 160 -13.69 -8.22 -8.84
CA LYS A 160 -14.68 -9.31 -8.71
C LYS A 160 -16.00 -9.03 -9.45
N HIS A 161 -16.42 -7.76 -9.49
CA HIS A 161 -17.58 -7.26 -10.23
C HIS A 161 -17.60 -7.64 -11.71
N GLY A 162 -16.44 -7.53 -12.38
CA GLY A 162 -16.32 -7.81 -13.81
C GLY A 162 -16.15 -9.30 -14.12
N ILE A 163 -15.83 -10.12 -13.11
CA ILE A 163 -15.66 -11.57 -13.21
C ILE A 163 -16.99 -12.29 -12.93
N TYR A 164 -17.77 -11.79 -11.97
CA TYR A 164 -19.07 -12.36 -11.56
C TYR A 164 -20.23 -11.37 -11.73
N PRO A 165 -20.52 -10.86 -12.95
CA PRO A 165 -21.66 -9.97 -13.17
C PRO A 165 -23.00 -10.61 -12.76
N GLU A 166 -23.14 -11.91 -12.94
CA GLU A 166 -24.31 -12.69 -12.55
C GLU A 166 -24.49 -12.81 -11.03
N LYS A 167 -23.50 -12.42 -10.22
CA LYS A 167 -23.61 -12.35 -8.76
C LYS A 167 -23.85 -10.93 -8.25
N LEU A 168 -23.78 -9.91 -9.10
CA LEU A 168 -24.14 -8.54 -8.73
C LEU A 168 -25.65 -8.39 -8.46
N PRO A 169 -26.08 -7.42 -7.63
CA PRO A 169 -27.49 -7.16 -7.41
C PRO A 169 -28.17 -6.65 -8.68
N ARG A 170 -29.48 -6.89 -8.77
CA ARG A 170 -30.29 -6.56 -9.96
C ARG A 170 -30.15 -5.07 -10.31
N GLY A 171 -29.86 -4.79 -11.58
CA GLY A 171 -29.70 -3.42 -12.09
C GLY A 171 -28.27 -2.86 -11.97
N VAL A 172 -27.33 -3.62 -11.41
CA VAL A 172 -25.89 -3.30 -11.42
C VAL A 172 -25.19 -4.21 -12.42
N GLU A 173 -25.02 -3.73 -13.64
CA GLU A 173 -24.40 -4.49 -14.74
C GLU A 173 -23.10 -3.79 -15.19
N PRO A 174 -21.95 -4.49 -15.23
CA PRO A 174 -20.71 -3.90 -15.69
C PRO A 174 -20.84 -3.40 -17.14
N ALA A 175 -20.49 -2.13 -17.37
CA ALA A 175 -20.53 -1.51 -18.68
C ALA A 175 -19.49 -2.15 -19.60
N VAL A 176 -19.90 -2.46 -20.83
CA VAL A 176 -18.99 -3.00 -21.85
C VAL A 176 -18.28 -1.84 -22.55
N GLY A 177 -16.96 -1.92 -22.68
CA GLY A 177 -16.14 -0.97 -23.46
C GLY A 177 -15.92 0.39 -22.78
N ARG A 178 -16.43 0.59 -21.56
CA ARG A 178 -16.43 1.88 -20.87
C ARG A 178 -15.77 1.83 -19.49
N ARG A 179 -15.21 0.68 -19.08
CA ARG A 179 -14.51 0.52 -17.80
C ARG A 179 -13.05 0.97 -17.91
N PRO A 180 -12.37 1.32 -16.80
CA PRO A 180 -10.99 1.78 -16.84
C PRO A 180 -10.06 0.85 -17.62
N MET A 181 -10.20 -0.46 -17.43
CA MET A 181 -9.41 -1.45 -18.15
C MET A 181 -9.76 -1.50 -19.65
N ASP A 182 -11.03 -1.34 -20.03
CA ASP A 182 -11.43 -1.29 -21.46
C ASP A 182 -10.77 -0.09 -22.15
N LEU A 183 -10.79 1.08 -21.51
CA LEU A 183 -10.18 2.29 -22.02
C LEU A 183 -8.65 2.18 -22.11
N LEU A 184 -8.01 1.58 -21.09
CA LEU A 184 -6.55 1.38 -21.09
C LEU A 184 -6.12 0.43 -22.21
N MET A 185 -6.80 -0.70 -22.37
CA MET A 185 -6.50 -1.65 -23.45
C MET A 185 -6.75 -1.04 -24.83
N ALA A 186 -7.83 -0.26 -25.00
CA ALA A 186 -8.08 0.47 -26.24
C ALA A 186 -6.95 1.47 -26.55
N ALA A 187 -6.47 2.22 -25.56
CA ALA A 187 -5.36 3.16 -25.73
C ALA A 187 -4.04 2.46 -26.11
N LEU A 188 -3.82 1.23 -25.64
CA LEU A 188 -2.62 0.43 -25.90
C LEU A 188 -2.69 -0.41 -27.20
N SER A 189 -3.87 -0.53 -27.82
CA SER A 189 -4.10 -1.44 -28.97
C SER A 189 -3.23 -1.20 -30.21
N GLY A 190 -2.63 -0.01 -30.36
CA GLY A 190 -1.75 0.34 -31.47
C GLY A 190 -0.25 0.25 -31.17
N GLU A 191 0.15 -0.15 -29.96
CA GLU A 191 1.56 -0.24 -29.58
C GLU A 191 2.23 -1.48 -30.17
N THR A 192 3.50 -1.34 -30.56
CA THR A 192 4.30 -2.42 -31.13
C THR A 192 5.16 -3.11 -30.07
N GLY A 193 5.46 -4.40 -30.31
CA GLY A 193 6.24 -5.25 -29.41
C GLY A 193 5.40 -5.95 -28.33
N PRO A 194 6.04 -6.61 -27.34
CA PRO A 194 5.34 -7.34 -26.30
C PRO A 194 4.41 -6.44 -25.46
N PRO A 195 3.26 -6.95 -25.03
CA PRO A 195 2.28 -6.17 -24.28
C PRO A 195 2.85 -5.72 -22.94
N VAL A 196 2.78 -4.40 -22.67
CA VAL A 196 3.20 -3.83 -21.38
C VAL A 196 2.16 -4.08 -20.28
N VAL A 197 0.88 -4.22 -20.63
CA VAL A 197 -0.23 -4.41 -19.70
C VAL A 197 -0.93 -5.72 -20.03
N ILE A 198 -1.17 -6.52 -18.99
CA ILE A 198 -1.83 -7.82 -19.11
C ILE A 198 -3.22 -7.76 -18.50
N ASP A 199 -4.19 -8.18 -19.32
CA ASP A 199 -5.60 -8.28 -18.95
C ASP A 199 -5.93 -9.71 -18.50
N LEU A 200 -6.13 -9.90 -17.21
CA LEU A 200 -6.49 -11.20 -16.64
C LEU A 200 -8.00 -11.51 -16.72
N ARG A 201 -8.84 -10.58 -17.22
CA ARG A 201 -10.30 -10.74 -17.20
C ARG A 201 -10.77 -11.99 -17.93
N GLU A 202 -10.29 -12.23 -19.14
CA GLU A 202 -10.74 -13.37 -19.94
C GLU A 202 -10.28 -14.70 -19.34
N ARG A 203 -9.03 -14.76 -18.88
CA ARG A 203 -8.48 -15.93 -18.18
C ARG A 203 -9.31 -16.27 -16.95
N LEU A 204 -9.55 -15.30 -16.08
CA LEU A 204 -10.28 -15.54 -14.84
C LEU A 204 -11.77 -15.81 -15.08
N ARG A 205 -12.42 -15.17 -16.06
CA ARG A 205 -13.79 -15.51 -16.46
C ARG A 205 -13.93 -16.92 -16.99
N THR A 206 -12.93 -17.40 -17.74
CA THR A 206 -12.96 -18.76 -18.27
C THR A 206 -12.94 -19.78 -17.14
N VAL A 207 -12.05 -19.60 -16.16
CA VAL A 207 -11.97 -20.48 -14.98
C VAL A 207 -13.20 -20.32 -14.07
N ALA A 208 -13.72 -19.09 -13.94
CA ALA A 208 -14.92 -18.79 -13.14
C ALA A 208 -16.18 -19.56 -13.59
N LYS A 209 -16.21 -20.06 -14.83
CA LYS A 209 -17.31 -20.91 -15.34
C LYS A 209 -17.36 -22.28 -14.65
N SER A 210 -16.25 -22.79 -14.15
CA SER A 210 -16.15 -24.12 -13.54
C SER A 210 -15.75 -24.09 -12.06
N SER A 211 -15.10 -23.04 -11.58
CA SER A 211 -14.68 -22.92 -10.18
C SER A 211 -14.55 -21.47 -9.73
N GLU A 212 -14.88 -21.19 -8.47
CA GLU A 212 -14.73 -19.86 -7.91
C GLU A 212 -13.24 -19.47 -7.84
N VAL A 213 -12.90 -18.30 -8.38
CA VAL A 213 -11.55 -17.72 -8.38
C VAL A 213 -11.45 -16.49 -7.47
N TYR A 214 -12.53 -16.10 -6.81
CA TYR A 214 -12.58 -15.07 -5.76
C TYR A 214 -13.26 -15.59 -4.52
N PHE A 215 -12.95 -14.97 -3.37
CA PHE A 215 -13.70 -15.20 -2.14
C PHE A 215 -15.11 -14.58 -2.27
N PRO A 216 -16.20 -15.36 -2.12
CA PRO A 216 -17.57 -14.83 -2.14
C PRO A 216 -17.82 -13.67 -1.17
N LEU A 217 -17.30 -13.78 0.05
CA LEU A 217 -17.52 -12.83 1.15
C LEU A 217 -16.45 -11.72 1.24
N GLY A 218 -15.42 -11.77 0.40
CA GLY A 218 -14.26 -10.85 0.42
C GLY A 218 -14.15 -9.99 -0.82
N THR A 219 -13.00 -9.33 -0.99
CA THR A 219 -12.67 -8.46 -2.14
C THR A 219 -11.60 -9.04 -3.05
N HIS A 220 -10.81 -10.01 -2.57
CA HIS A 220 -9.65 -10.59 -3.26
C HIS A 220 -10.01 -11.85 -4.05
N TRP A 221 -9.14 -12.20 -5.00
CA TRP A 221 -9.12 -13.56 -5.54
C TRP A 221 -8.80 -14.58 -4.44
N ASN A 222 -9.23 -15.82 -4.61
CA ASN A 222 -8.82 -16.94 -3.76
C ASN A 222 -7.54 -17.60 -4.31
N ASP A 223 -7.08 -18.68 -3.69
CA ASP A 223 -5.86 -19.39 -4.11
C ASP A 223 -5.88 -19.79 -5.59
N LEU A 224 -7.03 -20.22 -6.13
CA LEU A 224 -7.14 -20.64 -7.52
C LEU A 224 -6.99 -19.44 -8.47
N GLY A 225 -7.66 -18.33 -8.17
CA GLY A 225 -7.51 -17.09 -8.95
C GLY A 225 -6.08 -16.53 -8.87
N ALA A 226 -5.48 -16.55 -7.67
CA ALA A 226 -4.11 -16.13 -7.44
C ALA A 226 -3.09 -17.02 -8.18
N TRP A 227 -3.33 -18.33 -8.24
CA TRP A 227 -2.51 -19.27 -9.00
C TRP A 227 -2.54 -18.97 -10.49
N HIS A 228 -3.73 -18.70 -11.06
CA HIS A 228 -3.85 -18.30 -12.47
C HIS A 228 -3.18 -16.95 -12.76
N ALA A 229 -3.20 -16.01 -11.81
CA ALA A 229 -2.46 -14.75 -11.92
C ALA A 229 -0.93 -15.00 -11.86
N ALA A 230 -0.45 -15.86 -10.96
CA ALA A 230 0.95 -16.24 -10.86
C ALA A 230 1.46 -16.93 -12.12
N ARG A 231 0.70 -17.89 -12.67
CA ARG A 231 1.00 -18.54 -13.94
C ARG A 231 1.11 -17.52 -15.07
N ALA A 232 0.16 -16.59 -15.17
CA ALA A 232 0.22 -15.54 -16.18
C ALA A 232 1.46 -14.64 -16.02
N MET A 233 1.85 -14.30 -14.79
CA MET A 233 3.09 -13.56 -14.53
C MET A 233 4.34 -14.35 -14.95
N LEU A 234 4.42 -15.65 -14.64
CA LEU A 234 5.54 -16.49 -15.05
C LEU A 234 5.61 -16.67 -16.58
N GLU A 235 4.46 -16.76 -17.26
CA GLU A 235 4.39 -16.76 -18.73
C GLU A 235 5.01 -15.47 -19.32
N LEU A 236 4.85 -14.31 -18.67
CA LEU A 236 5.50 -13.05 -19.09
C LEU A 236 7.00 -13.08 -18.83
N VAL A 237 7.40 -13.52 -17.64
CA VAL A 237 8.82 -13.65 -17.29
C VAL A 237 9.51 -14.56 -18.31
N LYS A 238 8.84 -15.64 -18.73
CA LYS A 238 9.34 -16.56 -19.76
C LYS A 238 9.61 -15.90 -21.12
N THR A 239 8.93 -14.79 -21.44
CA THR A 239 9.21 -14.01 -22.67
C THR A 239 10.52 -13.23 -22.61
N THR A 240 11.06 -13.00 -21.41
CA THR A 240 12.36 -12.36 -21.19
C THR A 240 13.47 -13.39 -20.98
N ASP A 241 13.16 -14.53 -20.36
CA ASP A 241 14.09 -15.64 -20.11
C ASP A 241 13.36 -16.98 -20.29
N ASP A 242 13.71 -17.72 -21.35
CA ASP A 242 13.04 -18.98 -21.73
C ASP A 242 13.32 -20.15 -20.77
N GLY A 243 14.33 -20.01 -19.90
CA GLY A 243 14.72 -20.98 -18.88
C GLY A 243 13.73 -21.09 -17.73
N VAL A 244 12.85 -20.10 -17.53
CA VAL A 244 11.82 -20.14 -16.48
C VAL A 244 10.77 -21.20 -16.79
N ALA A 245 10.53 -22.06 -15.81
CA ALA A 245 9.44 -23.03 -15.83
C ALA A 245 8.11 -22.35 -15.45
N VAL A 246 7.04 -22.76 -16.12
CA VAL A 246 5.67 -22.29 -15.86
C VAL A 246 4.88 -23.46 -15.26
N PRO A 247 4.22 -23.28 -14.10
CA PRO A 247 3.43 -24.34 -13.45
C PRO A 247 2.23 -24.76 -14.28
N GLU A 248 1.93 -26.06 -14.28
CA GLU A 248 0.63 -26.60 -14.67
C GLU A 248 -0.21 -26.91 -13.43
N LEU A 249 -1.54 -26.83 -13.55
CA LEU A 249 -2.42 -26.96 -12.38
C LEU A 249 -2.41 -28.41 -11.86
N GLU A 250 -2.10 -29.36 -12.74
CA GLU A 250 -1.95 -30.78 -12.47
C GLU A 250 -0.79 -31.10 -11.52
N ASP A 251 0.18 -30.18 -11.34
CA ASP A 251 1.28 -30.31 -10.37
C ASP A 251 0.85 -29.96 -8.93
N TYR A 252 -0.40 -29.52 -8.76
CA TYR A 252 -0.96 -29.03 -7.50
C TYR A 252 -2.08 -29.93 -7.01
N ASP A 253 -2.19 -29.99 -5.68
CA ASP A 253 -3.37 -30.51 -5.00
C ASP A 253 -4.30 -29.34 -4.67
N ILE A 254 -5.58 -29.49 -5.00
CA ILE A 254 -6.63 -28.54 -4.65
C ILE A 254 -7.52 -29.18 -3.58
N ARG A 255 -7.47 -28.63 -2.36
CA ARG A 255 -8.32 -29.06 -1.25
C ARG A 255 -9.32 -27.97 -0.92
N TRP A 256 -10.60 -28.32 -0.91
CA TRP A 256 -11.66 -27.41 -0.49
C TRP A 256 -11.87 -27.53 1.01
N VAL A 257 -11.64 -26.43 1.72
CA VAL A 257 -11.90 -26.32 3.16
C VAL A 257 -12.99 -25.28 3.41
N ARG A 258 -13.56 -25.27 4.61
CA ARG A 258 -14.45 -24.19 5.04
C ARG A 258 -13.74 -23.32 6.07
N GLY A 259 -13.74 -22.02 5.86
CA GLY A 259 -13.11 -21.06 6.75
C GLY A 259 -13.53 -19.63 6.42
N GLU A 260 -13.00 -18.65 7.17
CA GLU A 260 -13.29 -17.24 6.91
C GLU A 260 -12.65 -16.77 5.60
N GLY A 261 -11.36 -17.05 5.38
CA GLY A 261 -10.61 -16.52 4.23
C GLY A 261 -10.62 -14.98 4.20
N ASP A 262 -10.55 -14.40 3.01
CA ASP A 262 -10.84 -12.96 2.86
C ASP A 262 -12.35 -12.73 2.96
N SER A 263 -12.77 -11.94 3.95
CA SER A 263 -14.18 -11.63 4.17
C SER A 263 -14.38 -10.25 4.80
N TRP A 264 -15.61 -9.72 4.69
CA TRP A 264 -16.05 -8.56 5.49
C TRP A 264 -16.36 -8.91 6.96
N GLY A 265 -16.14 -10.16 7.39
CA GLY A 265 -16.48 -10.64 8.73
C GLY A 265 -15.80 -9.84 9.84
N ARG A 266 -14.57 -9.36 9.59
CA ARG A 266 -13.86 -8.50 10.55
C ARG A 266 -14.57 -7.16 10.72
N GLN A 267 -14.88 -6.48 9.62
CA GLN A 267 -15.55 -5.19 9.59
C GLN A 267 -16.99 -5.27 10.12
N PHE A 268 -17.65 -6.41 9.96
CA PHE A 268 -19.01 -6.61 10.46
C PHE A 268 -19.07 -7.20 11.86
N HIS A 269 -17.94 -7.49 12.51
CA HIS A 269 -17.90 -8.23 13.78
C HIS A 269 -18.60 -9.61 13.71
N LEU A 270 -18.54 -10.24 12.54
CA LEU A 270 -19.16 -11.52 12.20
C LEU A 270 -18.14 -12.56 11.69
N ARG A 271 -16.85 -12.42 12.01
CA ARG A 271 -15.77 -13.33 11.53
C ARG A 271 -16.11 -14.81 11.69
N ALA A 272 -16.64 -15.20 12.84
CA ALA A 272 -17.00 -16.58 13.15
C ALA A 272 -18.23 -17.09 12.35
N ASP A 273 -19.08 -16.19 11.88
CA ASP A 273 -20.31 -16.51 11.14
C ASP A 273 -20.08 -16.48 9.62
N MET A 274 -19.14 -15.65 9.16
CA MET A 274 -18.84 -15.44 7.74
C MET A 274 -17.83 -16.45 7.21
N THR A 275 -18.20 -17.73 7.26
CA THR A 275 -17.40 -18.81 6.67
C THR A 275 -17.87 -19.14 5.26
N GLN A 276 -16.92 -19.55 4.41
CA GLN A 276 -17.12 -19.82 2.99
C GLN A 276 -16.23 -20.99 2.54
N PRO A 277 -16.55 -21.67 1.42
CA PRO A 277 -15.65 -22.63 0.79
C PRO A 277 -14.40 -21.94 0.27
N LEU A 278 -13.23 -22.49 0.60
CA LEU A 278 -11.93 -21.93 0.21
C LEU A 278 -11.12 -23.02 -0.50
N PRO A 279 -10.66 -22.79 -1.74
CA PRO A 279 -9.66 -23.65 -2.33
C PRO A 279 -8.33 -23.38 -1.64
N VAL A 280 -7.67 -24.44 -1.17
CA VAL A 280 -6.27 -24.42 -0.76
C VAL A 280 -5.50 -25.09 -1.89
N VAL A 281 -4.69 -24.31 -2.60
CA VAL A 281 -3.90 -24.78 -3.75
C VAL A 281 -2.45 -24.88 -3.29
N ALA A 282 -1.91 -26.09 -3.29
CA ALA A 282 -0.54 -26.36 -2.84
C ALA A 282 0.19 -27.30 -3.82
N PRO A 283 1.48 -27.08 -4.12
CA PRO A 283 2.26 -28.02 -4.92
C PRO A 283 2.27 -29.40 -4.25
N ARG A 284 2.23 -30.48 -5.03
CA ARG A 284 2.24 -31.86 -4.49
C ARG A 284 3.44 -32.17 -3.62
N ASP A 285 4.60 -31.61 -3.98
CA ASP A 285 5.85 -31.77 -3.22
C ASP A 285 6.08 -30.67 -2.17
N GLY A 286 5.06 -29.85 -1.90
CA GLY A 286 5.17 -28.66 -1.06
C GLY A 286 5.90 -27.50 -1.75
N PHE A 287 5.79 -26.32 -1.14
CA PHE A 287 6.53 -25.15 -1.58
C PHE A 287 8.03 -25.33 -1.33
N ARG A 288 8.86 -24.96 -2.31
CA ARG A 288 10.31 -25.22 -2.32
C ARG A 288 11.15 -23.96 -2.09
N HIS A 289 10.56 -22.78 -2.28
CA HIS A 289 11.21 -21.52 -1.97
C HIS A 289 11.42 -21.32 -0.46
N ARG A 290 12.38 -20.47 -0.11
CA ARG A 290 12.63 -20.02 1.26
C ARG A 290 12.31 -18.53 1.37
N GLU A 291 11.59 -18.15 2.42
CA GLU A 291 11.43 -16.76 2.81
C GLU A 291 12.69 -16.32 3.57
N VAL A 292 13.36 -15.29 3.06
CA VAL A 292 14.67 -14.86 3.58
C VAL A 292 14.53 -13.67 4.53
N SER A 293 13.64 -12.72 4.23
CA SER A 293 13.39 -11.56 5.09
C SER A 293 12.18 -10.74 4.63
N HIS A 294 11.69 -9.90 5.55
CA HIS A 294 10.98 -8.67 5.20
C HIS A 294 12.01 -7.59 4.87
N LEU A 295 11.86 -6.89 3.73
CA LEU A 295 12.72 -5.74 3.39
C LEU A 295 12.62 -4.65 4.46
N VAL A 296 11.45 -4.55 5.10
CA VAL A 296 11.17 -3.64 6.20
C VAL A 296 10.34 -4.38 7.27
N VAL A 297 10.77 -4.33 8.53
CA VAL A 297 10.05 -5.02 9.61
C VAL A 297 8.66 -4.41 9.82
N GLY A 298 7.64 -5.27 9.85
CA GLY A 298 6.24 -4.86 9.95
C GLY A 298 5.61 -4.44 8.63
N THR A 299 6.32 -4.50 7.49
CA THR A 299 5.70 -4.35 6.17
C THR A 299 5.30 -5.71 5.60
N LYS A 300 4.51 -5.65 4.53
CA LYS A 300 4.12 -6.83 3.75
C LYS A 300 5.15 -7.16 2.67
N ASP A 301 6.31 -6.51 2.68
CA ASP A 301 7.40 -6.81 1.76
C ASP A 301 8.00 -8.18 2.08
N LEU A 302 8.46 -8.89 1.06
CA LEU A 302 8.98 -10.24 1.19
C LEU A 302 10.05 -10.51 0.15
N VAL A 303 11.19 -11.04 0.59
CA VAL A 303 12.21 -11.62 -0.30
C VAL A 303 12.16 -13.14 -0.18
N THR A 304 12.07 -13.81 -1.33
CA THR A 304 12.14 -15.27 -1.43
C THR A 304 13.27 -15.71 -2.33
N THR A 305 13.88 -16.84 -2.01
CA THR A 305 14.94 -17.45 -2.81
C THR A 305 14.69 -18.93 -3.06
N ARG A 306 15.11 -19.38 -4.24
CA ARG A 306 15.20 -20.79 -4.60
C ARG A 306 16.42 -21.01 -5.49
N PRO A 307 17.62 -21.20 -4.91
CA PRO A 307 18.88 -21.23 -5.66
C PRO A 307 18.91 -22.24 -6.82
N GLU A 308 18.11 -23.31 -6.74
CA GLU A 308 18.01 -24.36 -7.76
C GLU A 308 17.06 -24.01 -8.91
N ALA A 309 16.30 -22.91 -8.82
CA ALA A 309 15.45 -22.44 -9.91
C ALA A 309 16.28 -21.72 -10.97
N ILE A 310 15.96 -21.96 -12.24
CA ILE A 310 16.54 -21.26 -13.38
C ILE A 310 15.59 -20.14 -13.77
N GLY A 311 16.11 -18.92 -13.88
CA GLY A 311 15.34 -17.76 -14.29
C GLY A 311 15.94 -16.42 -13.91
N PRO A 312 15.21 -15.33 -14.19
CA PRO A 312 15.59 -13.99 -13.82
C PRO A 312 15.24 -13.72 -12.35
N ARG A 313 15.90 -12.71 -11.80
CA ARG A 313 15.45 -12.05 -10.57
C ARG A 313 14.29 -11.11 -10.87
N VAL A 314 13.19 -11.29 -10.16
CA VAL A 314 11.97 -10.51 -10.36
C VAL A 314 11.74 -9.55 -9.20
N LEU A 315 11.45 -8.29 -9.52
CA LEU A 315 10.91 -7.30 -8.59
C LEU A 315 9.41 -7.12 -8.85
N LEU A 316 8.59 -7.46 -7.87
CA LEU A 316 7.14 -7.36 -7.90
C LEU A 316 6.67 -6.20 -7.02
N PHE A 317 6.22 -5.12 -7.63
CA PHE A 317 5.45 -4.06 -6.96
C PHE A 317 3.98 -4.47 -6.92
N HIS A 318 3.34 -4.44 -5.75
CA HIS A 318 1.95 -4.87 -5.64
C HIS A 318 1.14 -4.18 -4.53
N ASP A 319 -0.19 -4.27 -4.64
CA ASP A 319 -1.12 -4.10 -3.52
C ASP A 319 -1.51 -5.47 -2.91
N SER A 320 -2.59 -5.51 -2.15
CA SER A 320 -3.10 -6.74 -1.51
C SER A 320 -3.34 -7.90 -2.47
N PHE A 321 -3.51 -7.66 -3.77
CA PHE A 321 -3.67 -8.73 -4.74
C PHE A 321 -2.39 -9.55 -4.91
N GLY A 322 -1.21 -8.98 -4.67
CA GLY A 322 0.07 -9.71 -4.82
C GLY A 322 0.42 -10.68 -3.69
N GLU A 323 -0.29 -10.67 -2.56
CA GLU A 323 0.07 -11.52 -1.41
C GLU A 323 -0.06 -13.02 -1.71
N LEU A 324 -1.12 -13.44 -2.40
CA LEU A 324 -1.35 -14.85 -2.72
C LEU A 324 -0.55 -15.33 -3.94
N PRO A 325 -0.45 -14.59 -5.07
CA PRO A 325 0.31 -15.04 -6.22
C PRO A 325 1.81 -15.20 -5.97
N ARG A 326 2.41 -14.35 -5.12
CA ARG A 326 3.88 -14.33 -4.94
C ARG A 326 4.46 -15.67 -4.49
N ARG A 327 3.75 -16.44 -3.66
CA ARG A 327 4.22 -17.76 -3.21
C ARG A 327 4.25 -18.81 -4.33
N PHE A 328 3.33 -18.70 -5.30
CA PHE A 328 3.32 -19.56 -6.49
C PHE A 328 4.40 -19.16 -7.47
N MET A 329 4.75 -17.87 -7.55
CA MET A 329 5.88 -17.41 -8.36
C MET A 329 7.23 -17.79 -7.76
N ALA A 330 7.38 -17.68 -6.44
CA ALA A 330 8.63 -17.89 -5.72
C ALA A 330 9.23 -19.29 -5.96
N ASP A 331 8.41 -20.31 -6.18
CA ASP A 331 8.87 -21.67 -6.49
C ASP A 331 9.55 -21.82 -7.85
N TYR A 332 9.39 -20.86 -8.76
CA TYR A 332 9.91 -20.94 -10.14
C TYR A 332 10.96 -19.89 -10.45
N LEU A 333 11.31 -19.04 -9.47
CA LEU A 333 12.25 -17.95 -9.64
C LEU A 333 13.42 -18.10 -8.66
N PRO A 334 14.67 -17.88 -9.09
CA PRO A 334 15.81 -17.94 -8.18
C PRO A 334 15.73 -16.88 -7.09
N THR A 335 15.16 -15.71 -7.42
CA THR A 335 14.90 -14.64 -6.46
C THR A 335 13.66 -13.85 -6.86
N LEU A 336 12.71 -13.73 -5.93
CA LEU A 336 11.56 -12.84 -6.05
C LEU A 336 11.57 -11.84 -4.90
N ILE A 337 11.57 -10.56 -5.26
CA ILE A 337 11.52 -9.41 -4.35
C ILE A 337 10.12 -8.82 -4.47
N SER A 338 9.28 -9.04 -3.47
CA SER A 338 7.89 -8.60 -3.41
C SER A 338 7.78 -7.35 -2.52
N VAL A 339 7.32 -6.25 -3.09
CA VAL A 339 7.22 -4.95 -2.40
C VAL A 339 5.76 -4.50 -2.40
N TRP A 340 5.22 -4.25 -1.20
CA TRP A 340 3.93 -3.62 -0.98
C TRP A 340 4.03 -2.13 -1.30
N ASN A 341 4.15 -1.81 -2.58
CA ASN A 341 4.10 -0.46 -3.06
C ASN A 341 3.52 -0.49 -4.47
N LEU A 342 2.48 0.30 -4.69
CA LEU A 342 1.90 0.46 -6.01
C LEU A 342 2.75 1.37 -6.91
N HIS A 343 3.53 2.28 -6.31
CA HIS A 343 4.29 3.26 -7.07
C HIS A 343 5.56 2.64 -7.65
N PHE A 344 5.90 3.09 -8.87
CA PHE A 344 7.18 2.79 -9.50
C PHE A 344 8.29 3.51 -8.74
N ASP A 345 9.25 2.74 -8.24
CA ASP A 345 10.42 3.24 -7.51
C ASP A 345 11.67 2.97 -8.35
N ASP A 346 12.10 3.98 -9.09
CA ASP A 346 13.27 3.95 -9.96
C ASP A 346 14.56 3.73 -9.17
N ARG A 347 14.71 4.36 -8.00
CA ARG A 347 15.87 4.16 -7.11
C ARG A 347 15.97 2.73 -6.61
N LEU A 348 14.85 2.14 -6.22
CA LEU A 348 14.81 0.74 -5.81
C LEU A 348 15.17 -0.19 -6.97
N ILE A 349 14.69 0.10 -8.18
CA ILE A 349 15.05 -0.68 -9.37
C ILE A 349 16.55 -0.55 -9.68
N GLU A 350 17.12 0.65 -9.64
CA GLU A 350 18.54 0.87 -9.94
C GLU A 350 19.46 0.25 -8.88
N SER A 351 19.05 0.26 -7.61
CA SER A 351 19.82 -0.37 -6.52
C SER A 351 19.74 -1.89 -6.58
N LEU A 352 18.53 -2.43 -6.77
CA LEU A 352 18.36 -3.88 -6.84
C LEU A 352 18.94 -4.42 -8.15
N ARG A 353 18.74 -3.74 -9.30
CA ARG A 353 19.05 -4.21 -10.66
C ARG A 353 18.33 -5.52 -11.05
N PRO A 354 17.01 -5.64 -10.84
CA PRO A 354 16.28 -6.85 -11.21
C PRO A 354 16.35 -7.07 -12.73
N ASP A 355 16.17 -8.31 -13.18
CA ASP A 355 16.11 -8.61 -14.61
C ASP A 355 14.68 -8.39 -15.16
N VAL A 356 13.67 -8.52 -14.29
CA VAL A 356 12.27 -8.23 -14.62
C VAL A 356 11.59 -7.44 -13.50
N VAL A 357 10.82 -6.42 -13.88
CA VAL A 357 9.93 -5.65 -13.01
C VAL A 357 8.48 -5.90 -13.38
N ILE A 358 7.67 -6.29 -12.39
CA ILE A 358 6.23 -6.48 -12.54
C ILE A 358 5.51 -5.51 -11.59
N GLN A 359 4.55 -4.73 -12.09
CA GLN A 359 3.60 -4.00 -11.26
C GLN A 359 2.23 -4.67 -11.29
N LEU A 360 1.82 -5.26 -10.19
CA LEU A 360 0.49 -5.84 -10.03
C LEU A 360 -0.42 -4.83 -9.33
N VAL A 361 -1.46 -4.38 -10.03
CA VAL A 361 -2.39 -3.36 -9.55
C VAL A 361 -3.83 -3.85 -9.73
N VAL A 362 -4.66 -3.74 -8.71
CA VAL A 362 -6.09 -4.05 -8.87
C VAL A 362 -6.81 -3.02 -9.76
N GLU A 363 -7.79 -3.45 -10.56
CA GLU A 363 -8.51 -2.62 -11.54
C GLU A 363 -9.06 -1.32 -10.94
N ARG A 364 -9.66 -1.38 -9.74
CA ARG A 364 -10.14 -0.19 -9.01
C ARG A 364 -9.06 0.80 -8.61
N ASN A 365 -7.77 0.47 -8.71
CA ASN A 365 -6.66 1.37 -8.40
C ASN A 365 -6.03 2.02 -9.65
N LEU A 366 -6.51 1.71 -10.87
CA LEU A 366 -5.94 2.27 -12.10
C LEU A 366 -6.03 3.81 -12.20
N ASP A 367 -6.97 4.45 -11.50
CA ASP A 367 -7.12 5.92 -11.44
C ASP A 367 -6.59 6.53 -10.13
N ALA A 368 -5.97 5.72 -9.26
CA ALA A 368 -5.53 6.14 -7.93
C ALA A 368 -4.17 6.89 -7.96
N GLY A 369 -3.73 7.33 -9.14
CA GLY A 369 -2.47 8.06 -9.31
C GLY A 369 -1.23 7.17 -9.43
N VAL A 370 -1.37 5.85 -9.39
CA VAL A 370 -0.28 4.86 -9.49
C VAL A 370 0.61 5.05 -10.72
N PHE A 371 0.00 5.45 -11.83
CA PHE A 371 0.67 5.70 -13.12
C PHE A 371 0.76 7.19 -13.48
N ARG A 372 0.47 8.10 -12.56
CA ARG A 372 0.65 9.53 -12.78
C ARG A 372 2.10 9.87 -12.43
N GLY A 373 2.90 10.18 -13.45
CA GLY A 373 4.27 10.67 -13.25
C GLY A 373 4.29 11.89 -12.34
N GLY A 374 5.21 11.90 -11.37
CA GLY A 374 5.44 13.05 -10.52
C GLY A 374 4.54 13.14 -9.30
N GLY A 375 5.12 12.96 -8.11
CA GLY A 375 4.38 13.05 -6.87
C GLY A 375 3.69 14.40 -6.67
N ARG A 376 2.53 14.35 -6.01
CA ARG A 376 1.72 15.53 -5.67
C ARG A 376 2.52 16.47 -4.76
N LEU A 377 2.48 17.77 -5.05
CA LEU A 377 3.11 18.78 -4.20
C LEU A 377 2.20 19.15 -3.02
N THR A 378 2.73 19.15 -1.81
CA THR A 378 2.05 19.65 -0.60
C THR A 378 2.76 20.88 -0.06
N LYS A 379 2.02 21.97 0.19
CA LYS A 379 2.54 23.23 0.75
C LYS A 379 2.32 23.29 2.26
N SER A 380 3.31 23.73 3.03
CA SER A 380 3.13 24.00 4.46
C SER A 380 2.74 25.47 4.70
N GLY A 381 1.53 25.73 5.22
CA GLY A 381 1.05 27.07 5.63
C GLY A 381 -0.36 27.42 5.12
N PRO A 382 -1.01 28.49 5.65
CA PRO A 382 -2.37 28.86 5.27
C PRO A 382 -2.46 29.30 3.80
N ALA A 383 -3.42 28.73 3.08
CA ALA A 383 -3.73 29.11 1.71
C ALA A 383 -4.49 30.45 1.69
N GLY A 384 -3.76 31.56 1.50
CA GLY A 384 -4.38 32.87 1.27
C GLY A 384 -5.23 32.87 -0.02
N SER A 385 -6.32 33.65 -0.02
CA SER A 385 -7.21 33.83 -1.17
C SER A 385 -6.45 34.37 -2.39
N LEU A 386 -6.69 33.75 -3.55
CA LEU A 386 -5.91 33.93 -4.77
C LEU A 386 -6.63 34.81 -5.78
N ASP A 387 -6.37 36.12 -5.72
CA ASP A 387 -6.46 36.97 -6.91
C ASP A 387 -5.19 37.84 -7.05
N GLU A 388 -4.86 38.10 -8.31
CA GLU A 388 -3.73 38.83 -8.90
C GLU A 388 -2.29 38.32 -8.67
N ASN A 389 -1.77 37.75 -9.76
CA ASN A 389 -0.43 37.19 -10.01
C ASN A 389 -0.14 35.84 -9.33
N SER A 390 -0.41 34.76 -10.08
CA SER A 390 -0.11 33.35 -9.77
C SER A 390 1.29 33.07 -9.23
N ARG A 391 2.24 34.01 -9.30
CA ARG A 391 3.61 33.89 -8.76
C ARG A 391 3.67 33.92 -7.23
N ARG A 392 2.89 34.77 -6.55
CA ARG A 392 2.92 34.86 -5.06
C ARG A 392 2.33 33.61 -4.39
N ALA A 393 1.38 32.96 -5.04
CA ALA A 393 0.80 31.69 -4.60
C ALA A 393 1.82 30.55 -4.46
N LEU A 394 2.85 30.58 -5.31
CA LEU A 394 3.85 29.53 -5.45
C LEU A 394 4.96 29.65 -4.41
N VAL A 395 5.17 30.85 -3.85
CA VAL A 395 6.21 31.11 -2.86
C VAL A 395 5.90 30.38 -1.56
N GLY A 396 6.91 29.72 -1.00
CA GLY A 396 6.84 28.98 0.24
C GLY A 396 7.47 27.59 0.14
N ARG A 397 7.31 26.83 1.21
CA ARG A 397 7.87 25.49 1.35
C ARG A 397 6.95 24.42 0.77
N TRP A 398 7.54 23.53 0.00
CA TRP A 398 6.87 22.43 -0.68
C TRP A 398 7.58 21.11 -0.42
N THR A 399 6.83 20.02 -0.50
CA THR A 399 7.37 18.66 -0.43
C THR A 399 7.00 17.90 -1.70
N ASN A 400 7.97 17.16 -2.25
CA ASN A 400 7.81 16.29 -3.41
C ASN A 400 8.60 14.98 -3.20
N PRO A 401 8.06 13.83 -3.63
CA PRO A 401 8.78 12.54 -3.56
C PRO A 401 10.10 12.50 -4.34
N VAL A 402 10.27 13.34 -5.37
CA VAL A 402 11.48 13.38 -6.22
C VAL A 402 12.44 14.49 -5.77
N LEU A 403 11.93 15.69 -5.48
CA LEU A 403 12.75 16.86 -5.10
C LEU A 403 13.00 17.02 -3.59
N GLY A 404 12.39 16.18 -2.76
CA GLY A 404 12.45 16.32 -1.30
C GLY A 404 11.67 17.55 -0.80
N HIS A 405 12.18 18.18 0.27
CA HIS A 405 11.68 19.49 0.71
C HIS A 405 12.37 20.58 -0.10
N PHE A 406 11.59 21.53 -0.60
CA PHE A 406 12.14 22.65 -1.35
C PHE A 406 11.38 23.94 -1.10
N ASP A 407 12.10 25.05 -1.12
CA ASP A 407 11.56 26.38 -0.95
C ASP A 407 11.52 27.08 -2.32
N LEU A 408 10.33 27.57 -2.69
CA LEU A 408 10.13 28.44 -3.86
C LEU A 408 10.18 29.90 -3.41
N SER A 409 11.03 30.70 -4.07
CA SER A 409 11.16 32.14 -3.86
C SER A 409 11.14 32.90 -5.17
N VAL A 410 10.80 34.19 -5.14
CA VAL A 410 10.95 35.09 -6.30
C VAL A 410 12.31 35.79 -6.19
N THR A 411 13.10 35.75 -7.25
CA THR A 411 14.39 36.45 -7.37
C THR A 411 14.19 37.91 -7.77
N GLU A 412 15.24 38.74 -7.66
CA GLU A 412 15.18 40.18 -7.96
C GLU A 412 14.77 40.48 -9.41
N ASP A 413 15.13 39.60 -10.36
CA ASP A 413 14.73 39.68 -11.77
C ASP A 413 13.29 39.18 -12.05
N GLY A 414 12.57 38.77 -11.00
CA GLY A 414 11.18 38.31 -11.08
C GLY A 414 11.01 36.86 -11.56
N SER A 415 12.09 36.10 -11.70
CA SER A 415 12.03 34.65 -11.93
C SER A 415 11.73 33.87 -10.63
N LEU A 416 11.39 32.59 -10.77
CA LEU A 416 11.16 31.71 -9.61
C LEU A 416 12.44 30.91 -9.35
N SER A 417 12.98 31.00 -8.14
CA SER A 417 14.10 30.17 -7.69
C SER A 417 13.60 29.04 -6.80
N VAL A 418 14.17 27.86 -7.00
CA VAL A 418 13.96 26.67 -6.19
C VAL A 418 15.22 26.43 -5.39
N THR A 419 15.06 26.25 -4.08
CA THR A 419 16.14 25.86 -3.17
C THR A 419 15.77 24.51 -2.58
N SER A 420 16.54 23.46 -2.87
CA SER A 420 16.35 22.13 -2.31
C SER A 420 17.69 21.50 -1.91
N ASP A 421 17.63 20.28 -1.35
CA ASP A 421 18.82 19.48 -1.04
C ASP A 421 19.63 19.10 -2.30
N LEU A 422 19.05 19.27 -3.50
CA LEU A 422 19.70 19.07 -4.80
C LEU A 422 20.41 20.34 -5.31
N GLY A 423 20.38 21.42 -4.54
CA GLY A 423 20.97 22.71 -4.90
C GLY A 423 19.93 23.78 -5.26
N ARG A 424 20.44 24.92 -5.76
CA ARG A 424 19.63 26.07 -6.13
C ARG A 424 19.58 26.23 -7.64
N TRP A 425 18.38 26.33 -8.19
CA TRP A 425 18.14 26.49 -9.62
C TRP A 425 16.91 27.37 -9.85
N THR A 426 16.63 27.71 -11.11
CA THR A 426 15.53 28.60 -11.50
C THR A 426 14.47 27.88 -12.31
N LEU A 427 13.27 28.45 -12.32
CA LEU A 427 12.13 28.03 -13.10
C LEU A 427 11.83 29.08 -14.18
N GLU A 428 11.95 28.64 -15.42
CA GLU A 428 11.65 29.44 -16.60
C GLU A 428 10.19 29.24 -17.00
N ARG A 429 9.44 30.34 -17.15
CA ARG A 429 8.03 30.27 -17.54
C ARG A 429 7.92 29.92 -19.02
N GLN A 430 7.27 28.79 -19.31
CA GLN A 430 7.03 28.34 -20.68
C GLN A 430 5.69 28.86 -21.21
N SER A 431 4.65 28.84 -20.38
CA SER A 431 3.32 29.37 -20.71
C SER A 431 2.53 29.75 -19.45
N THR A 432 1.26 30.12 -19.58
CA THR A 432 0.42 30.44 -18.41
C THR A 432 0.18 29.20 -17.57
N GLY A 433 0.74 29.20 -16.35
CA GLY A 433 0.63 28.07 -15.43
C GLY A 433 1.63 26.95 -15.72
N VAL A 434 2.62 27.14 -16.59
CA VAL A 434 3.67 26.12 -16.85
C VAL A 434 5.05 26.72 -16.72
N TRP A 435 5.89 26.11 -15.90
CA TRP A 435 7.30 26.46 -15.70
C TRP A 435 8.18 25.22 -15.91
N GLN A 436 9.39 25.43 -16.40
CA GLN A 436 10.38 24.38 -16.66
C GLN A 436 11.68 24.70 -15.91
N GLY A 437 12.38 23.67 -15.43
CA GLY A 437 13.68 23.83 -14.81
C GLY A 437 14.68 24.47 -15.77
N GLY A 438 15.32 25.55 -15.32
CA GLY A 438 16.43 26.21 -16.00
C GLY A 438 17.78 25.52 -15.71
N PRO A 439 18.90 26.17 -16.04
CA PRO A 439 20.24 25.60 -15.84
C PRO A 439 20.49 25.14 -14.39
N GLY A 440 20.97 23.90 -14.22
CA GLY A 440 21.22 23.30 -12.92
C GLY A 440 20.02 22.61 -12.25
N ALA A 441 18.82 22.69 -12.86
CA ALA A 441 17.68 21.90 -12.41
C ALA A 441 17.84 20.41 -12.78
N PRO A 442 17.30 19.48 -11.97
CA PRO A 442 17.16 18.08 -12.35
C PRO A 442 16.49 17.96 -13.74
N GLU A 443 16.98 17.05 -14.58
CA GLU A 443 16.53 16.93 -15.97
C GLU A 443 15.03 16.61 -16.01
N GLY A 444 14.26 17.30 -16.86
CA GLY A 444 12.82 17.08 -17.03
C GLY A 444 11.90 17.70 -15.96
N VAL A 445 12.43 18.48 -14.99
CA VAL A 445 11.58 19.21 -14.05
C VAL A 445 10.65 20.19 -14.80
N ARG A 446 9.34 19.98 -14.67
CA ARG A 446 8.32 20.91 -15.16
C ARG A 446 7.21 21.05 -14.14
N PHE A 447 6.92 22.29 -13.77
CA PHE A 447 5.83 22.67 -12.89
C PHE A 447 4.59 23.04 -13.68
N VAL A 448 3.46 22.42 -13.36
CA VAL A 448 2.15 22.79 -13.91
C VAL A 448 1.25 23.27 -12.78
N HIS A 449 0.67 24.46 -12.96
CA HIS A 449 -0.34 25.07 -12.09
C HIS A 449 -1.71 24.89 -12.74
N GLU A 450 -2.55 24.06 -12.13
CA GLU A 450 -3.94 23.88 -12.54
C GLU A 450 -4.83 24.89 -11.80
N ARG A 451 -5.66 25.66 -12.54
CA ARG A 451 -6.69 26.51 -11.92
C ARG A 451 -7.66 25.63 -11.14
N ALA A 452 -7.87 25.94 -9.87
CA ALA A 452 -8.90 25.32 -9.05
C ALA A 452 -10.30 25.59 -9.61
N ARG A 453 -11.19 24.58 -9.57
CA ARG A 453 -12.64 24.77 -9.60
C ARG A 453 -13.17 24.40 -8.20
N GLY A 454 -13.80 25.36 -7.52
CA GLY A 454 -14.32 25.21 -6.14
C GLY A 454 -13.35 25.68 -5.05
N ASP A 455 -13.72 25.50 -3.77
CA ASP A 455 -13.01 25.95 -2.55
C ASP A 455 -11.67 25.24 -2.26
N ASN A 456 -11.06 24.61 -3.27
CA ASN A 456 -9.85 23.80 -3.10
C ASN A 456 -8.62 24.59 -3.61
N PRO A 457 -7.54 24.75 -2.83
CA PRO A 457 -6.40 25.58 -3.24
C PRO A 457 -5.68 25.04 -4.49
N ALA A 458 -5.09 25.96 -5.26
CA ALA A 458 -4.38 25.72 -6.51
C ALA A 458 -3.40 24.54 -6.48
N MET A 459 -3.37 23.74 -7.55
CA MET A 459 -2.57 22.50 -7.58
C MET A 459 -1.24 22.66 -8.34
N MET A 460 -0.19 22.29 -7.60
CA MET A 460 1.21 22.06 -7.91
C MET A 460 1.62 20.70 -8.54
N ARG A 461 2.20 20.55 -9.75
CA ARG A 461 2.72 19.22 -10.21
C ARG A 461 4.12 19.28 -10.79
N VAL A 462 4.99 18.30 -10.50
CA VAL A 462 6.32 18.12 -11.13
C VAL A 462 6.23 16.96 -12.13
N SER A 463 6.30 17.17 -13.44
CA SER A 463 5.98 16.07 -14.38
C SER A 463 7.10 15.04 -14.57
N GLU A 464 8.39 15.40 -14.58
CA GLU A 464 9.47 14.47 -15.04
C GLU A 464 10.86 14.76 -14.43
N ALA A 465 11.02 14.98 -13.13
CA ALA A 465 12.36 15.24 -12.56
C ALA A 465 13.27 13.99 -12.52
N ARG A 466 14.48 14.06 -13.08
CA ARG A 466 15.60 13.10 -12.90
C ARG A 466 16.76 13.78 -12.16
N ALA A 467 17.17 13.25 -11.01
CA ALA A 467 18.39 13.71 -10.35
C ALA A 467 19.63 12.99 -10.95
N PRO A 468 20.78 13.67 -11.15
CA PRO A 468 22.01 13.00 -11.57
C PRO A 468 22.64 12.20 -10.41
N LEU A 469 23.14 11.00 -10.72
CA LEU A 469 23.81 10.06 -9.79
C LEU A 469 25.31 10.41 -9.60
N PRO A 470 25.88 10.28 -8.39
CA PRO A 470 27.31 10.01 -8.21
C PRO A 470 27.59 8.49 -8.20
N THR A 471 28.57 8.05 -9.00
CA THR A 471 28.97 6.63 -9.19
C THR A 471 30.30 6.31 -8.49
N VAL A 472 30.40 5.23 -7.67
CA VAL A 472 31.71 4.59 -7.32
C VAL A 472 31.53 3.08 -6.95
N TRP A 473 32.36 2.21 -7.55
CA TRP A 473 32.45 0.74 -7.36
C TRP A 473 33.67 0.30 -6.49
N VAL A 474 33.68 -0.95 -5.95
CA VAL A 474 34.80 -1.97 -5.91
C VAL A 474 35.00 -2.81 -4.60
N ARG A 475 34.94 -4.16 -4.76
CA ARG A 475 35.61 -5.40 -4.22
C ARG A 475 35.86 -5.76 -2.72
N PRO A 476 35.75 -7.05 -2.32
CA PRO A 476 35.87 -7.56 -0.93
C PRO A 476 37.27 -8.18 -0.61
N PRO A 477 37.70 -8.35 0.67
CA PRO A 477 37.73 -9.70 1.30
C PRO A 477 37.80 -9.85 2.86
N GLU A 478 37.44 -11.08 3.31
CA GLU A 478 37.98 -12.03 4.33
C GLU A 478 38.15 -11.80 5.88
N THR A 479 37.28 -12.52 6.63
CA THR A 479 37.50 -13.34 7.88
C THR A 479 37.44 -12.73 9.31
N LYS A 480 37.41 -13.63 10.34
CA LYS A 480 36.58 -13.67 11.58
C LYS A 480 37.40 -13.82 12.88
N ASP A 481 36.89 -13.37 14.06
CA ASP A 481 37.08 -13.99 15.42
C ASP A 481 36.31 -13.26 16.59
N PRO A 482 35.99 -13.82 17.80
CA PRO A 482 34.90 -14.78 18.12
C PRO A 482 34.12 -14.67 19.49
N VAL A 483 34.16 -13.59 20.31
CA VAL A 483 33.75 -13.71 21.77
C VAL A 483 32.34 -13.20 22.18
N LEU A 484 31.56 -12.52 21.32
CA LEU A 484 30.14 -12.16 21.57
C LEU A 484 29.15 -12.76 20.56
N GLY A 485 29.61 -13.68 19.72
CA GLY A 485 29.33 -13.48 18.30
C GLY A 485 30.05 -12.19 17.86
N PRO A 486 31.07 -12.26 17.01
CA PRO A 486 32.21 -11.35 17.05
C PRO A 486 32.04 -9.86 16.65
N ARG A 487 30.84 -9.36 16.34
CA ARG A 487 30.70 -8.05 15.66
C ARG A 487 29.52 -7.22 16.16
N THR A 488 29.70 -6.57 17.31
CA THR A 488 28.84 -5.47 17.78
C THR A 488 29.57 -4.12 17.73
N GLY A 489 28.96 -3.10 17.13
CA GLY A 489 29.49 -1.73 17.04
C GLY A 489 28.54 -0.70 17.68
N ARG A 490 29.02 0.53 17.96
CA ARG A 490 28.17 1.65 18.41
C ARG A 490 28.38 2.89 17.55
N TYR A 491 27.35 3.70 17.39
CA TYR A 491 27.45 5.02 16.79
C TYR A 491 26.56 6.04 17.52
N ASP A 492 26.98 7.31 17.49
CA ASP A 492 26.27 8.45 18.07
C ASP A 492 25.74 9.33 16.94
N ARG A 493 24.48 9.76 17.04
CA ARG A 493 23.91 10.73 16.14
C ARG A 493 23.07 11.73 16.92
N GLY A 494 23.56 12.97 17.00
CA GLY A 494 22.82 14.06 17.64
C GLY A 494 22.64 13.87 19.15
N GLY A 495 23.53 13.12 19.81
CA GLY A 495 23.47 12.86 21.25
C GLY A 495 22.67 11.61 21.64
N GLU A 496 22.11 10.87 20.68
CA GLU A 496 21.47 9.57 20.90
C GLU A 496 22.39 8.43 20.48
N LEU A 497 22.41 7.37 21.29
CA LEU A 497 23.31 6.24 21.15
C LEU A 497 22.61 5.05 20.47
N PHE A 498 23.30 4.43 19.51
CA PHE A 498 22.79 3.29 18.75
C PHE A 498 23.80 2.13 18.73
N TYR A 499 23.27 0.91 18.60
CA TYR A 499 24.05 -0.32 18.58
C TYR A 499 23.84 -1.07 17.27
N LEU A 500 24.93 -1.64 16.75
CA LEU A 500 24.92 -2.50 15.58
C LEU A 500 25.30 -3.91 16.02
N GLN A 501 24.57 -4.93 15.57
CA GLN A 501 24.83 -6.33 15.88
C GLN A 501 24.79 -7.16 14.59
N GLU A 502 25.83 -7.93 14.31
CA GLU A 502 25.79 -8.89 13.20
C GLU A 502 24.85 -10.07 13.52
N THR A 503 23.99 -10.41 12.57
CA THR A 503 22.98 -11.48 12.60
C THR A 503 23.21 -12.45 11.44
N GLU A 504 22.55 -13.62 11.44
CA GLU A 504 22.67 -14.60 10.35
C GLU A 504 22.25 -14.04 8.97
N SER A 505 21.48 -12.95 8.94
CA SER A 505 20.91 -12.32 7.74
C SER A 505 21.54 -10.96 7.37
N GLY A 506 22.59 -10.52 8.09
CA GLY A 506 23.26 -9.24 7.88
C GLY A 506 23.55 -8.49 9.20
N LEU A 507 23.97 -7.23 9.15
CA LEU A 507 24.05 -6.40 10.36
C LEU A 507 22.62 -5.97 10.79
N ALA A 508 22.38 -5.69 12.05
CA ALA A 508 21.11 -5.20 12.56
C ALA A 508 21.36 -3.97 13.44
N SER A 509 20.51 -2.95 13.33
CA SER A 509 20.61 -1.74 14.14
C SER A 509 19.60 -1.75 15.27
N PHE A 510 20.01 -1.25 16.43
CA PHE A 510 19.23 -1.19 17.66
C PHE A 510 19.38 0.18 18.32
N SER A 511 18.32 0.65 18.97
CA SER A 511 18.36 1.83 19.83
C SER A 511 19.07 1.55 21.17
N ALA A 512 19.34 2.61 21.93
CA ALA A 512 19.98 2.50 23.25
C ALA A 512 19.22 1.60 24.24
N ASP A 513 17.90 1.54 24.12
CA ASP A 513 16.97 0.74 24.94
C ASP A 513 16.68 -0.65 24.34
N GLY A 514 17.39 -1.04 23.26
CA GLY A 514 17.33 -2.39 22.70
C GLY A 514 16.17 -2.64 21.73
N GLN A 515 15.48 -1.59 21.26
CA GLN A 515 14.50 -1.73 20.18
C GLN A 515 15.21 -1.96 18.85
N PHE A 516 14.75 -2.93 18.08
CA PHE A 516 15.26 -3.24 16.76
C PHE A 516 14.80 -2.16 15.75
N LEU A 517 15.76 -1.59 15.01
CA LEU A 517 15.55 -0.46 14.10
C LEU A 517 15.64 -0.85 12.62
N GLY A 518 16.28 -1.97 12.28
CA GLY A 518 16.38 -2.44 10.88
C GLY A 518 17.51 -3.43 10.63
N LEU A 519 17.44 -4.13 9.49
CA LEU A 519 18.47 -5.04 8.97
C LEU A 519 19.31 -4.33 7.90
N LEU A 520 20.60 -4.67 7.89
CA LEU A 520 21.67 -4.18 7.04
C LEU A 520 22.13 -5.41 6.25
N SER A 521 21.44 -5.71 5.14
CA SER A 521 21.75 -6.88 4.32
C SER A 521 22.79 -6.52 3.25
N PRO A 522 23.89 -7.28 3.12
CA PRO A 522 24.87 -7.01 2.07
C PRO A 522 24.29 -7.35 0.68
N ILE A 523 24.36 -6.40 -0.26
CA ILE A 523 24.09 -6.62 -1.68
C ILE A 523 25.42 -6.42 -2.43
N GLY A 524 26.23 -7.48 -2.53
CA GLY A 524 27.59 -7.40 -3.08
C GLY A 524 28.58 -6.66 -2.15
N ASP A 525 29.47 -5.82 -2.70
CA ASP A 525 30.49 -5.07 -1.94
C ASP A 525 29.94 -3.81 -1.23
N SER A 526 28.62 -3.68 -1.11
CA SER A 526 27.95 -2.51 -0.52
C SER A 526 26.68 -2.92 0.21
N THR A 527 26.42 -2.31 1.36
CA THR A 527 25.20 -2.54 2.16
C THR A 527 24.31 -1.30 2.07
N LEU A 528 23.09 -1.48 1.58
CA LEU A 528 22.05 -0.45 1.56
C LEU A 528 21.14 -0.64 2.78
N VAL A 529 20.88 0.46 3.49
CA VAL A 529 20.06 0.48 4.71
C VAL A 529 18.71 1.10 4.39
N TYR A 530 17.63 0.39 4.70
CA TYR A 530 16.30 1.00 4.79
C TYR A 530 15.84 0.96 6.25
N ASP A 531 15.58 2.14 6.83
CA ASP A 531 14.75 2.27 8.03
C ASP A 531 13.28 2.20 7.63
N VAL A 532 12.45 1.68 8.54
CA VAL A 532 10.99 1.51 8.58
C VAL A 532 10.18 2.77 8.23
N ARG A 533 10.85 3.91 8.03
CA ARG A 533 10.21 5.19 7.67
C ARG A 533 10.77 5.85 6.41
N GLY A 534 11.61 5.16 5.62
CA GLY A 534 12.10 5.64 4.33
C GLY A 534 12.96 6.92 4.42
N ARG A 535 13.62 7.16 5.56
CA ARG A 535 14.25 8.45 5.90
C ARG A 535 15.77 8.53 5.76
N PHE A 536 16.47 7.46 5.38
CA PHE A 536 17.94 7.47 5.34
C PHE A 536 18.52 6.84 4.07
N GLU A 537 19.41 7.57 3.40
CA GLU A 537 20.49 7.01 2.60
C GLU A 537 21.75 7.07 3.47
N THR A 538 22.27 5.91 3.89
CA THR A 538 23.54 5.81 4.63
C THR A 538 24.37 4.76 3.95
N ARG A 539 25.59 5.15 3.54
CA ARG A 539 26.55 4.24 2.93
C ARG A 539 27.52 3.76 4.00
N VAL A 540 27.64 2.44 4.14
CA VAL A 540 28.65 1.84 5.02
C VAL A 540 29.91 1.63 4.21
N VAL A 541 31.02 2.23 4.64
CA VAL A 541 32.33 2.14 3.99
C VAL A 541 33.34 1.56 4.98
N PHE A 542 34.03 0.51 4.56
CA PHE A 542 35.15 -0.05 5.32
C PHE A 542 36.45 0.53 4.77
N ASP A 543 37.30 1.04 5.65
CA ASP A 543 38.62 1.58 5.31
C ASP A 543 39.62 1.02 6.33
N GLY A 544 40.32 -0.04 5.93
CA GLY A 544 41.06 -0.91 6.86
C GLY A 544 40.13 -1.62 7.85
N ASP A 545 40.51 -1.61 9.13
CA ASP A 545 39.73 -2.18 10.25
C ASP A 545 38.62 -1.25 10.76
N ASP A 546 38.54 -0.03 10.22
CA ASP A 546 37.61 0.99 10.66
C ASP A 546 36.35 1.00 9.80
N LEU A 547 35.19 0.93 10.47
CA LEU A 547 33.89 1.09 9.84
C LEU A 547 33.53 2.57 9.82
N PHE A 548 33.11 3.07 8.66
CA PHE A 548 32.63 4.43 8.49
C PHE A 548 31.18 4.42 7.99
N LEU A 549 30.37 5.30 8.56
CA LEU A 549 29.02 5.60 8.10
C LEU A 549 29.06 6.93 7.36
N GLU A 550 28.78 6.92 6.06
CA GLU A 550 28.63 8.12 5.26
C GLU A 550 27.15 8.53 5.20
N VAL A 551 26.84 9.70 5.76
CA VAL A 551 25.48 10.25 5.86
C VAL A 551 25.50 11.69 5.38
N GLY A 552 24.76 12.02 4.32
CA GLY A 552 24.61 13.40 3.84
C GLY A 552 25.92 14.11 3.51
N GLY A 553 26.92 13.39 2.96
CA GLY A 553 28.24 13.94 2.62
C GLY A 553 29.24 14.03 3.79
N GLY A 554 28.83 13.69 5.01
CA GLY A 554 29.72 13.57 6.18
C GLY A 554 30.13 12.12 6.42
N ARG A 555 31.34 11.91 6.97
CA ARG A 555 31.91 10.58 7.26
C ARG A 555 32.07 10.39 8.78
N ILE A 556 31.35 9.43 9.35
CA ILE A 556 31.34 9.13 10.79
C ILE A 556 32.12 7.84 11.01
N ARG A 557 33.22 7.89 11.77
CA ARG A 557 34.01 6.70 12.14
C ARG A 557 33.33 5.95 13.28
N ALA A 558 32.84 4.75 13.02
CA ALA A 558 32.39 3.84 14.05
C ALA A 558 33.62 3.21 14.73
N LYS A 559 33.69 3.34 16.05
CA LYS A 559 34.77 2.74 16.83
C LYS A 559 34.38 1.33 17.26
N ARG A 560 35.23 0.35 16.93
CA ARG A 560 35.16 -1.00 17.47
C ARG A 560 35.27 -0.93 19.00
N LEU A 561 34.26 -1.41 19.71
CA LEU A 561 34.35 -1.60 21.15
C LEU A 561 35.15 -2.89 21.41
N ARG A 562 36.07 -2.82 22.37
CA ARG A 562 36.82 -3.99 22.85
C ARG A 562 35.92 -4.99 23.53
#